data_AF-A0A8G2BW29-F1
#
_entry.id   AF-A0A8G2BW29-F1
#
_cell.length_a   1.000
_cell.length_b   1.000
_cell.length_c   1.000
_cell.angle_alpha   90.00
_cell.angle_beta   90.00
_cell.angle_gamma   90.00
#
_symmetry.space_group_name_H-M   'P 1'
#
loop_
_entity.id
_entity.type
_entity.pdbx_description
1 polymer ?
#
loop_
_entity_poly.entity_id
_entity_poly.type
_entity_poly.pdbx_seq_one_letter_code
_entity_poly.pdbx_strand_id
1 'polypeptide(L)'
;MKVASFFAGCGGLDLGFEQAGYDVIWANEFDEAIHETYQFNHPNTYLCKSDIRTLKAANIPDCDGFIGGPPCQSWSEGGKQLGLNDERGRLFLDYIQLIKEKRPQFFIIENVQGIISDKHFKTFLSFLSNLECAGYVVSYSLLNAADYRIPQDRFRVFIVGFIKELDSAFRFPEPLPKPFVTLQKAIGDITEKPRFYNNERVNQEYGKWINHDTFAGPFDAKFMARNRIRAWNEVSFTIQAQAKNCPLHPQAPTMKYISPNQRAFLPGCEHLYRRLSVRECARIQTFPDKFRFFYTDIKEGYKMVGNAVPPRLARSLALSIKDALNSMGRKKEADVLVAYYKDEHQLRMTLKNKLYYVRTGFRRGALQMPVGVTSPKYLLLHNQNNRFLYAMVEEHPKIMSASELFHLGFAPSGNEYLTFKLEDVECINIEGLNLADVKLRGKKRDIAIPYIASIQELFS
;
A
#
# COMPACT_ATOMS: atom_id res chain seq x y z
N MET A 1 16.07 16.01 3.80
CA MET A 1 16.03 15.50 2.41
C MET A 1 14.90 16.18 1.69
N LYS A 2 15.16 16.69 0.48
CA LYS A 2 14.19 17.39 -0.36
C LYS A 2 13.43 16.37 -1.19
N VAL A 3 12.11 16.51 -1.31
CA VAL A 3 11.26 15.60 -2.09
C VAL A 3 10.32 16.37 -3.02
N ALA A 4 10.02 15.75 -4.15
CA ALA A 4 9.02 16.22 -5.11
C ALA A 4 7.79 15.30 -5.06
N SER A 5 6.60 15.91 -4.95
CA SER A 5 5.31 15.22 -4.85
C SER A 5 4.56 15.23 -6.18
N PHE A 6 3.99 14.09 -6.58
CA PHE A 6 3.26 13.92 -7.84
C PHE A 6 1.87 13.37 -7.56
N PHE A 7 0.87 13.87 -8.31
CA PHE A 7 -0.54 13.56 -8.04
C PHE A 7 -0.90 13.88 -6.58
N ALA A 8 -0.47 15.06 -6.13
CA ALA A 8 -0.39 15.40 -4.72
C ALA A 8 -1.76 15.37 -4.01
N GLY A 9 -2.85 15.59 -4.75
CA GLY A 9 -4.19 15.72 -4.20
C GLY A 9 -4.20 16.83 -3.15
N CYS A 10 -4.87 16.59 -2.02
CA CYS A 10 -4.82 17.51 -0.88
C CYS A 10 -3.56 17.32 0.00
N GLY A 11 -2.50 16.64 -0.45
CA GLY A 11 -1.25 16.57 0.29
C GLY A 11 -1.21 15.59 1.47
N GLY A 12 -2.02 14.52 1.43
CA GLY A 12 -2.02 13.52 2.50
C GLY A 12 -0.70 12.75 2.64
N LEU A 13 -0.06 12.43 1.51
CA LEU A 13 1.26 11.79 1.48
C LEU A 13 2.34 12.78 1.94
N ASP A 14 2.29 14.00 1.39
CA ASP A 14 3.17 15.13 1.66
C ASP A 14 3.23 15.43 3.16
N LEU A 15 2.08 15.59 3.80
CA LEU A 15 1.97 15.86 5.23
C LEU A 15 2.62 14.76 6.09
N GLY A 16 2.53 13.50 5.67
CA GLY A 16 3.19 12.40 6.37
C GLY A 16 4.72 12.45 6.26
N PHE A 17 5.22 12.80 5.07
CA PHE A 17 6.65 12.99 4.81
C PHE A 17 7.21 14.20 5.57
N GLU A 18 6.52 15.33 5.58
CA GLU A 18 6.86 16.51 6.38
C GLU A 18 6.97 16.15 7.88
N GLN A 19 6.00 15.39 8.41
CA GLN A 19 6.00 14.92 9.80
C GLN A 19 7.13 13.92 10.14
N ALA A 20 7.80 13.35 9.14
CA ALA A 20 9.00 12.51 9.29
C ALA A 20 10.31 13.32 9.13
N GLY A 21 10.21 14.61 8.80
CA GLY A 21 11.33 15.54 8.62
C GLY A 21 11.87 15.62 7.19
N TYR A 22 11.08 15.23 6.20
CA TYR A 22 11.37 15.54 4.79
C TYR A 22 10.89 16.97 4.46
N ASP A 23 11.52 17.56 3.46
CA ASP A 23 11.18 18.88 2.95
C ASP A 23 10.50 18.72 1.59
N VAL A 24 9.18 18.87 1.54
CA VAL A 24 8.40 18.79 0.29
C VAL A 24 8.50 20.13 -0.42
N ILE A 25 9.47 20.26 -1.32
CA ILE A 25 9.81 21.54 -1.95
C ILE A 25 8.94 21.86 -3.18
N TRP A 26 8.36 20.82 -3.78
CA TRP A 26 7.64 20.93 -5.05
C TRP A 26 6.56 19.85 -5.12
N ALA A 27 5.40 20.20 -5.67
CA ALA A 27 4.29 19.29 -5.87
C ALA A 27 3.59 19.50 -7.20
N ASN A 28 3.02 18.44 -7.78
CA ASN A 28 2.20 18.50 -8.98
C ASN A 28 0.75 18.03 -8.71
N GLU A 29 -0.21 18.89 -9.02
CA GLU A 29 -1.64 18.60 -8.97
C GLU A 29 -2.37 19.26 -10.15
N PHE A 30 -3.06 18.45 -10.94
CA PHE A 30 -3.76 18.88 -12.15
C PHE A 30 -5.14 19.47 -11.83
N ASP A 31 -5.84 18.93 -10.83
CA ASP A 31 -7.22 19.30 -10.52
C ASP A 31 -7.30 20.67 -9.82
N GLU A 32 -7.80 21.67 -10.56
CA GLU A 32 -7.95 23.04 -10.09
C GLU A 32 -8.78 23.17 -8.81
N ALA A 33 -9.76 22.28 -8.59
CA ALA A 33 -10.59 22.28 -7.40
C ALA A 33 -9.80 21.97 -6.10
N ILE A 34 -8.56 21.48 -6.22
CA ILE A 34 -7.71 21.08 -5.09
C ILE A 34 -6.64 22.13 -4.77
N HIS A 35 -6.31 23.01 -5.73
CA HIS A 35 -5.16 23.92 -5.62
C HIS A 35 -5.20 24.79 -4.37
N GLU A 36 -6.34 25.43 -4.08
CA GLU A 36 -6.49 26.29 -2.89
C GLU A 36 -6.28 25.48 -1.60
N THR A 37 -6.86 24.29 -1.52
CA THR A 37 -6.67 23.38 -0.38
C THR A 37 -5.21 23.00 -0.21
N TYR A 38 -4.52 22.63 -1.28
CA TYR A 38 -3.12 22.24 -1.18
C TYR A 38 -2.24 23.41 -0.72
N GLN A 39 -2.34 24.56 -1.40
CA GLN A 39 -1.50 25.73 -1.12
C GLN A 39 -1.72 26.29 0.29
N PHE A 40 -2.94 26.26 0.82
CA PHE A 40 -3.21 26.72 2.18
C PHE A 40 -2.52 25.85 3.25
N ASN A 41 -2.52 24.52 3.06
CA ASN A 41 -1.98 23.60 4.06
C ASN A 41 -0.48 23.33 3.88
N HIS A 42 0.06 23.56 2.68
CA HIS A 42 1.47 23.38 2.31
C HIS A 42 2.09 24.69 1.78
N PRO A 43 2.13 25.76 2.61
CA PRO A 43 2.51 27.11 2.15
C PRO A 43 3.97 27.22 1.68
N ASN A 44 4.83 26.28 2.09
CA ASN A 44 6.25 26.28 1.73
C ASN A 44 6.56 25.43 0.48
N THR A 45 5.54 24.82 -0.13
CA THR A 45 5.70 23.93 -1.29
C THR A 45 5.25 24.64 -2.56
N TYR A 46 6.10 24.62 -3.60
CA TYR A 46 5.69 25.13 -4.90
C TYR A 46 4.70 24.17 -5.58
N LEU A 47 3.51 24.66 -5.95
CA LEU A 47 2.49 23.87 -6.64
C LEU A 47 2.54 24.05 -8.16
N CYS A 48 3.03 23.04 -8.87
CA CYS A 48 2.96 22.91 -10.32
C CYS A 48 1.58 22.39 -10.76
N LYS A 49 0.85 23.22 -11.51
CA LYS A 49 -0.53 22.95 -11.94
C LYS A 49 -0.63 22.25 -13.30
N SER A 50 0.51 21.97 -13.94
CA SER A 50 0.57 21.43 -15.29
C SER A 50 0.18 19.95 -15.32
N ASP A 51 -0.27 19.50 -16.48
CA ASP A 51 -0.48 18.08 -16.74
C ASP A 51 0.85 17.33 -16.75
N ILE A 52 0.97 16.23 -15.98
CA ILE A 52 2.18 15.42 -15.90
C ILE A 52 2.68 14.92 -17.27
N ARG A 53 1.77 14.70 -18.23
CA ARG A 53 2.09 14.27 -19.60
C ARG A 53 2.95 15.27 -20.37
N THR A 54 2.96 16.53 -19.92
CA THR A 54 3.73 17.62 -20.52
C THR A 54 4.99 17.97 -19.73
N LEU A 55 5.16 17.40 -18.54
CA LEU A 55 6.31 17.65 -17.69
C LEU A 55 7.54 16.92 -18.21
N LYS A 56 8.69 17.57 -18.04
CA LYS A 56 10.02 17.03 -18.30
C LYS A 56 10.85 17.12 -17.02
N ALA A 57 11.93 16.34 -16.93
CA ALA A 57 12.84 16.40 -15.78
C ALA A 57 13.35 17.82 -15.45
N ALA A 58 13.53 18.67 -16.47
CA ALA A 58 13.97 20.07 -16.30
C ALA A 58 12.93 20.97 -15.60
N ASN A 59 11.64 20.59 -15.59
CA ASN A 59 10.60 21.32 -14.89
C ASN A 59 10.58 21.03 -13.38
N ILE A 60 11.30 20.00 -12.94
CA ILE A 60 11.31 19.49 -11.58
C ILE A 60 12.63 19.94 -10.92
N PRO A 61 12.59 20.62 -9.76
CA PRO A 61 13.80 21.04 -9.07
C PRO A 61 14.62 19.83 -8.62
N ASP A 62 15.88 20.06 -8.28
CA ASP A 62 16.73 19.01 -7.72
C ASP A 62 16.22 18.57 -6.35
N CYS A 63 16.05 17.26 -6.19
CA CYS A 63 15.49 16.64 -5.00
C CYS A 63 16.08 15.24 -4.81
N ASP A 64 16.01 14.75 -3.58
CA ASP A 64 16.51 13.43 -3.20
C ASP A 64 15.49 12.32 -3.50
N GLY A 65 14.19 12.62 -3.46
CA GLY A 65 13.15 11.60 -3.57
C GLY A 65 11.89 12.03 -4.29
N PHE A 66 11.23 11.09 -4.95
CA PHE A 66 9.92 11.27 -5.57
C PHE A 66 8.83 10.58 -4.74
N ILE A 67 7.71 11.25 -4.49
CA ILE A 67 6.56 10.67 -3.79
C ILE A 67 5.30 10.88 -4.63
N GLY A 68 4.40 9.91 -4.72
CA GLY A 68 3.15 10.13 -5.44
C GLY A 68 2.24 8.92 -5.57
N GLY A 69 1.01 9.15 -6.02
CA GLY A 69 0.01 8.10 -6.24
C GLY A 69 -0.73 8.29 -7.57
N PRO A 70 -0.24 7.74 -8.69
CA PRO A 70 -0.91 7.85 -9.99
C PRO A 70 -2.36 7.34 -9.93
N PRO A 71 -3.28 7.90 -10.73
CA PRO A 71 -4.70 7.62 -10.62
C PRO A 71 -5.04 6.13 -10.64
N CYS A 72 -5.79 5.69 -9.63
CA CYS A 72 -6.12 4.28 -9.39
C CYS A 72 -7.39 3.80 -10.14
N GLN A 73 -8.08 4.70 -10.84
CA GLN A 73 -9.45 4.49 -11.35
C GLN A 73 -9.53 3.37 -12.40
N SER A 74 -8.45 3.17 -13.16
CA SER A 74 -8.34 2.14 -14.18
C SER A 74 -8.06 0.74 -13.60
N TRP A 75 -7.65 0.67 -12.33
CA TRP A 75 -7.24 -0.55 -11.62
C TRP A 75 -8.21 -0.96 -10.50
N SER A 76 -9.09 -0.06 -10.06
CA SER A 76 -10.00 -0.27 -8.92
C SER A 76 -11.12 -1.27 -9.22
N GLU A 77 -11.38 -2.20 -8.29
CA GLU A 77 -12.48 -3.16 -8.37
C GLU A 77 -13.86 -2.49 -8.51
N GLY A 78 -14.05 -1.32 -7.90
CA GLY A 78 -15.28 -0.53 -7.99
C GLY A 78 -15.46 0.28 -9.29
N GLY A 79 -14.49 0.24 -10.20
CA GLY A 79 -14.47 0.97 -11.48
C GLY A 79 -14.60 0.07 -12.72
N LYS A 80 -14.30 0.61 -13.91
CA LYS A 80 -14.38 -0.12 -15.20
C LYS A 80 -13.22 -1.12 -15.42
N GLN A 81 -12.16 -1.07 -14.59
CA GLN A 81 -11.00 -1.97 -14.64
C GLN A 81 -10.37 -2.12 -16.04
N LEU A 82 -10.21 -1.00 -16.75
CA LEU A 82 -9.71 -0.98 -18.14
C LEU A 82 -8.18 -1.06 -18.24
N GLY A 83 -7.44 -0.95 -17.12
CA GLY A 83 -5.97 -0.99 -17.10
C GLY A 83 -5.34 0.04 -18.04
N LEU A 84 -4.42 -0.39 -18.90
CA LEU A 84 -3.73 0.46 -19.89
C LEU A 84 -4.60 0.93 -21.07
N ASN A 85 -5.80 0.36 -21.23
CA ASN A 85 -6.76 0.81 -22.24
C ASN A 85 -7.50 2.09 -21.80
N ASP A 86 -7.20 2.60 -20.61
CA ASP A 86 -7.67 3.88 -20.08
C ASP A 86 -6.50 4.85 -20.04
N GLU A 87 -6.72 6.08 -20.52
CA GLU A 87 -5.69 7.13 -20.53
C GLU A 87 -5.12 7.39 -19.13
N ARG A 88 -5.93 7.23 -18.08
CA ARG A 88 -5.49 7.38 -16.69
C ARG A 88 -4.54 6.28 -16.24
N GLY A 89 -4.66 5.08 -16.82
CA GLY A 89 -3.72 3.98 -16.59
C GLY A 89 -2.34 4.26 -17.18
N ARG A 90 -2.27 5.10 -18.23
CA ARG A 90 -1.01 5.52 -18.88
C ARG A 90 -0.22 6.54 -18.06
N LEU A 91 -0.88 7.31 -17.19
CA LEU A 91 -0.24 8.25 -16.27
C LEU A 91 0.80 7.59 -15.34
N PHE A 92 0.64 6.28 -15.08
CA PHE A 92 1.66 5.50 -14.36
C PHE A 92 2.98 5.42 -15.15
N LEU A 93 2.91 5.27 -16.47
CA LEU A 93 4.07 5.24 -17.35
C LEU A 93 4.75 6.61 -17.45
N ASP A 94 3.97 7.69 -17.51
CA ASP A 94 4.50 9.06 -17.48
C ASP A 94 5.29 9.31 -16.18
N TYR A 95 4.79 8.82 -15.05
CA TYR A 95 5.51 8.93 -13.78
C TYR A 95 6.80 8.08 -13.74
N ILE A 96 6.76 6.83 -14.24
CA ILE A 96 7.97 6.01 -14.39
C ILE A 96 9.00 6.73 -15.28
N GLN A 97 8.56 7.38 -16.35
CA GLN A 97 9.44 8.10 -17.26
C GLN A 97 10.14 9.26 -16.56
N LEU A 98 9.44 10.04 -15.73
CA LEU A 98 10.06 11.09 -14.93
C LEU A 98 11.05 10.53 -13.89
N ILE A 99 10.75 9.39 -13.27
CA ILE A 99 11.68 8.70 -12.35
C ILE A 99 12.95 8.26 -13.10
N LYS A 100 12.80 7.75 -14.33
CA LYS A 100 13.91 7.34 -15.21
C LYS A 100 14.81 8.51 -15.58
N GLU A 101 14.24 9.66 -15.91
CA GLU A 101 14.98 10.84 -16.35
C GLU A 101 15.65 11.58 -15.20
N LYS A 102 14.92 11.82 -14.09
CA LYS A 102 15.43 12.59 -12.94
C LYS A 102 16.33 11.76 -12.03
N ARG A 103 16.17 10.42 -12.04
CA ARG A 103 16.93 9.46 -11.22
C ARG A 103 17.04 9.87 -9.72
N PRO A 104 15.92 10.13 -9.00
CA PRO A 104 15.99 10.38 -7.55
C PRO A 104 16.64 9.21 -6.79
N GLN A 105 17.20 9.47 -5.61
CA GLN A 105 17.78 8.43 -4.74
C GLN A 105 16.76 7.37 -4.34
N PHE A 106 15.52 7.81 -4.11
CA PHE A 106 14.39 6.92 -3.86
C PHE A 106 13.10 7.41 -4.50
N PHE A 107 12.13 6.51 -4.64
CA PHE A 107 10.76 6.88 -4.95
C PHE A 107 9.76 6.08 -4.12
N ILE A 108 8.54 6.61 -3.99
CA ILE A 108 7.37 5.86 -3.54
C ILE A 108 6.18 6.09 -4.48
N ILE A 109 5.48 5.01 -4.81
CA ILE A 109 4.26 4.99 -5.60
C ILE A 109 3.15 4.33 -4.77
N GLU A 110 2.07 5.05 -4.52
CA GLU A 110 0.85 4.48 -3.94
C GLU A 110 -0.13 4.03 -5.03
N ASN A 111 -0.84 2.92 -4.79
CA ASN A 111 -2.00 2.54 -5.57
C ASN A 111 -3.01 1.67 -4.79
N VAL A 112 -4.17 1.42 -5.41
CA VAL A 112 -5.19 0.53 -4.85
C VAL A 112 -4.81 -0.95 -4.98
N GLN A 113 -5.32 -1.77 -4.05
CA GLN A 113 -5.19 -3.24 -4.08
C GLN A 113 -5.52 -3.88 -5.44
N GLY A 114 -6.43 -3.30 -6.23
CA GLY A 114 -6.80 -3.88 -7.53
C GLY A 114 -5.65 -3.98 -8.54
N ILE A 115 -4.58 -3.18 -8.38
CA ILE A 115 -3.41 -3.20 -9.30
C ILE A 115 -2.66 -4.55 -9.28
N ILE A 116 -2.70 -5.25 -8.15
CA ILE A 116 -2.05 -6.56 -7.93
C ILE A 116 -3.04 -7.73 -8.09
N SER A 117 -4.25 -7.48 -8.59
CA SER A 117 -5.21 -8.55 -8.88
C SER A 117 -4.74 -9.43 -10.04
N ASP A 118 -5.20 -10.68 -10.10
CA ASP A 118 -4.86 -11.65 -11.16
C ASP A 118 -5.05 -11.06 -12.58
N LYS A 119 -6.06 -10.19 -12.77
CA LYS A 119 -6.34 -9.51 -14.05
C LYS A 119 -5.24 -8.53 -14.48
N HIS A 120 -4.60 -7.85 -13.54
CA HIS A 120 -3.68 -6.74 -13.79
C HIS A 120 -2.22 -7.08 -13.44
N PHE A 121 -1.97 -8.22 -12.80
CA PHE A 121 -0.67 -8.60 -12.27
C PHE A 121 0.45 -8.58 -13.31
N LYS A 122 0.21 -9.08 -14.53
CA LYS A 122 1.21 -9.02 -15.63
C LYS A 122 1.61 -7.59 -15.98
N THR A 123 0.65 -6.66 -15.99
CA THR A 123 0.92 -5.24 -16.27
C THR A 123 1.69 -4.60 -15.12
N PHE A 124 1.29 -4.89 -13.89
CA PHE A 124 1.99 -4.45 -12.69
C PHE A 124 3.46 -4.89 -12.67
N LEU A 125 3.74 -6.16 -13.01
CA LEU A 125 5.12 -6.66 -13.12
C LEU A 125 5.93 -5.93 -14.21
N SER A 126 5.30 -5.59 -15.34
CA SER A 126 5.96 -4.78 -16.37
C SER A 126 6.36 -3.39 -15.85
N PHE A 127 5.56 -2.79 -14.96
CA PHE A 127 5.94 -1.53 -14.31
C PHE A 127 7.16 -1.70 -13.39
N LEU A 128 7.19 -2.76 -12.57
CA LEU A 128 8.33 -3.05 -11.71
C LEU A 128 9.61 -3.27 -12.53
N SER A 129 9.53 -4.09 -13.59
CA SER A 129 10.64 -4.33 -14.49
C SER A 129 11.16 -3.04 -15.14
N ASN A 130 10.28 -2.12 -15.54
CA ASN A 130 10.70 -0.83 -16.08
C ASN A 130 11.48 0.03 -15.07
N LEU A 131 11.10 -0.02 -13.80
CA LEU A 131 11.78 0.69 -12.70
C LEU A 131 13.12 0.00 -12.35
N GLU A 132 13.19 -1.32 -12.38
CA GLU A 132 14.45 -2.07 -12.17
C GLU A 132 15.46 -1.83 -13.30
N CYS A 133 14.98 -1.83 -14.56
CA CYS A 133 15.77 -1.44 -15.73
C CYS A 133 16.24 0.02 -15.66
N ALA A 134 15.53 0.88 -14.93
CA ALA A 134 15.96 2.25 -14.67
C ALA A 134 17.11 2.34 -13.64
N GLY A 135 17.52 1.22 -13.06
CA GLY A 135 18.62 1.16 -12.10
C GLY A 135 18.18 1.18 -10.64
N TYR A 136 16.94 0.83 -10.33
CA TYR A 136 16.44 0.76 -8.95
C TYR A 136 16.37 -0.67 -8.43
N VAL A 137 16.56 -0.83 -7.12
CA VAL A 137 16.05 -1.97 -6.35
C VAL A 137 14.63 -1.61 -5.94
N VAL A 138 13.66 -2.38 -6.42
CA VAL A 138 12.24 -2.05 -6.26
C VAL A 138 11.59 -2.97 -5.25
N SER A 139 10.88 -2.32 -4.34
CA SER A 139 10.07 -2.85 -3.26
C SER A 139 8.58 -2.62 -3.49
N TYR A 140 7.73 -3.51 -3.01
CA TYR A 140 6.28 -3.33 -2.94
C TYR A 140 5.64 -4.16 -1.81
N SER A 141 4.55 -3.65 -1.24
CA SER A 141 3.77 -4.36 -0.21
C SER A 141 2.32 -3.88 -0.19
N LEU A 142 1.40 -4.78 0.18
CA LEU A 142 0.00 -4.47 0.46
C LEU A 142 -0.17 -4.19 1.96
N LEU A 143 -0.48 -2.95 2.31
CA LEU A 143 -0.64 -2.51 3.69
C LEU A 143 -2.11 -2.20 4.01
N ASN A 144 -2.58 -2.61 5.19
CA ASN A 144 -3.84 -2.12 5.75
C ASN A 144 -3.58 -0.94 6.69
N ALA A 145 -4.23 0.20 6.46
CA ALA A 145 -4.10 1.37 7.32
C ALA A 145 -4.43 1.08 8.80
N ALA A 146 -5.36 0.16 9.08
CA ALA A 146 -5.72 -0.23 10.44
C ALA A 146 -4.52 -0.68 11.29
N ASP A 147 -3.55 -1.35 10.65
CA ASP A 147 -2.34 -1.85 11.29
C ASP A 147 -1.37 -0.73 11.73
N TYR A 148 -1.61 0.52 11.31
CA TYR A 148 -0.75 1.69 11.59
C TYR A 148 -1.47 2.78 12.41
N ARG A 149 -2.44 2.38 13.24
CA ARG A 149 -3.25 3.28 14.11
C ARG A 149 -4.10 4.29 13.33
N ILE A 150 -4.51 3.93 12.11
CA ILE A 150 -5.54 4.65 11.35
C ILE A 150 -6.87 3.93 11.56
N PRO A 151 -7.95 4.62 11.98
CA PRO A 151 -9.23 4.01 12.35
C PRO A 151 -10.07 3.59 11.14
N GLN A 152 -9.47 2.84 10.20
CA GLN A 152 -10.08 2.49 8.92
C GLN A 152 -9.47 1.22 8.33
N ASP A 153 -10.30 0.30 7.84
CA ASP A 153 -9.85 -0.72 6.90
C ASP A 153 -9.59 -0.06 5.53
N ARG A 154 -8.32 0.08 5.15
CA ARG A 154 -7.90 0.65 3.87
C ARG A 154 -6.65 -0.05 3.38
N PHE A 155 -6.83 -0.93 2.41
CA PHE A 155 -5.76 -1.68 1.77
C PHE A 155 -5.17 -0.89 0.60
N ARG A 156 -3.85 -0.68 0.62
CA ARG A 156 -3.09 0.01 -0.42
C ARG A 156 -1.79 -0.70 -0.74
N VAL A 157 -1.46 -0.72 -2.02
CA VAL A 157 -0.16 -1.18 -2.51
C VAL A 157 0.77 0.02 -2.51
N PHE A 158 1.91 -0.13 -1.87
CA PHE A 158 3.00 0.82 -1.97
C PHE A 158 4.12 0.16 -2.73
N ILE A 159 4.72 0.88 -3.68
CA ILE A 159 5.94 0.49 -4.39
C ILE A 159 6.99 1.50 -3.96
N VAL A 160 8.11 1.06 -3.40
CA VAL A 160 9.22 1.90 -2.98
C VAL A 160 10.44 1.49 -3.77
N GLY A 161 11.25 2.39 -4.29
CA GLY A 161 12.49 1.99 -4.95
C GLY A 161 13.65 2.84 -4.49
N PHE A 162 14.83 2.23 -4.43
CA PHE A 162 16.10 2.92 -4.16
C PHE A 162 17.03 2.70 -5.33
N ILE A 163 17.79 3.72 -5.71
CA ILE A 163 18.78 3.56 -6.78
C ILE A 163 19.82 2.52 -6.32
N LYS A 164 20.23 1.62 -7.24
CA LYS A 164 21.06 0.44 -6.91
C LYS A 164 22.38 0.80 -6.23
N GLU A 165 22.94 1.95 -6.57
CA GLU A 165 24.21 2.46 -6.05
C GLU A 165 24.15 2.76 -4.54
N LEU A 166 22.97 2.91 -3.94
CA LEU A 166 22.83 3.12 -2.49
C LEU A 166 22.96 1.83 -1.67
N ASP A 167 22.83 0.66 -2.32
CA ASP A 167 22.78 -0.67 -1.68
C ASP A 167 21.88 -0.73 -0.42
N SER A 168 20.74 -0.03 -0.48
CA SER A 168 19.80 0.09 0.63
C SER A 168 19.13 -1.25 0.95
N ALA A 169 18.94 -1.54 2.24
CA ALA A 169 18.16 -2.66 2.76
C ALA A 169 16.79 -2.17 3.26
N PHE A 170 16.00 -1.60 2.35
CA PHE A 170 14.68 -1.09 2.73
C PHE A 170 13.73 -2.23 3.15
N ARG A 171 13.00 -1.98 4.23
CA ARG A 171 11.90 -2.83 4.68
C ARG A 171 10.68 -1.97 4.94
N PHE A 172 9.50 -2.46 4.56
CA PHE A 172 8.24 -1.81 4.91
C PHE A 172 8.07 -1.76 6.43
N PRO A 173 7.34 -0.76 6.96
CA PRO A 173 7.07 -0.70 8.39
C PRO A 173 6.28 -1.93 8.81
N GLU A 174 6.61 -2.50 9.97
CA GLU A 174 5.88 -3.63 10.52
C GLU A 174 4.52 -3.18 11.10
N PRO A 175 3.48 -4.04 11.04
CA PRO A 175 2.20 -3.82 11.70
C PRO A 175 2.36 -3.51 13.20
N LEU A 176 1.66 -2.49 13.70
CA LEU A 176 1.67 -2.18 15.13
C LEU A 176 0.77 -3.15 15.91
N PRO A 177 1.15 -3.52 17.14
CA PRO A 177 0.35 -4.44 17.95
C PRO A 177 -1.02 -3.86 18.33
N LYS A 178 -2.01 -4.74 18.41
CA LYS A 178 -3.39 -4.44 18.83
C LYS A 178 -3.45 -3.78 20.23
N PRO A 179 -4.53 -3.05 20.56
CA PRO A 179 -5.81 -2.90 19.84
C PRO A 179 -5.79 -1.86 18.72
N PHE A 180 -6.70 -1.95 17.75
CA PHE A 180 -6.86 -0.91 16.72
C PHE A 180 -7.42 0.39 17.31
N VAL A 181 -7.23 1.51 16.60
CA VAL A 181 -7.91 2.78 16.94
C VAL A 181 -9.34 2.71 16.41
N THR A 182 -10.32 2.84 17.29
CA THR A 182 -11.73 2.70 16.93
C THR A 182 -12.35 4.02 16.47
N LEU A 183 -13.55 3.96 15.87
CA LEU A 183 -14.37 5.12 15.56
C LEU A 183 -14.64 6.00 16.79
N GLN A 184 -14.88 5.39 17.97
CA GLN A 184 -15.07 6.13 19.22
C GLN A 184 -13.87 7.00 19.55
N LYS A 185 -12.65 6.48 19.40
CA LYS A 185 -11.43 7.24 19.68
C LYS A 185 -11.13 8.29 18.61
N ALA A 186 -11.60 8.07 17.38
CA ALA A 186 -11.29 8.94 16.25
C ALA A 186 -12.21 10.17 16.14
N ILE A 187 -13.52 9.95 16.33
CA ILE A 187 -14.56 10.95 16.08
C ILE A 187 -15.61 11.06 17.20
N GLY A 188 -15.47 10.31 18.30
CA GLY A 188 -16.46 10.32 19.39
C GLY A 188 -16.55 11.63 20.17
N ASP A 189 -15.60 12.55 19.99
CA ASP A 189 -15.59 13.92 20.52
C ASP A 189 -16.37 14.92 19.64
N ILE A 190 -16.72 14.53 18.40
CA ILE A 190 -17.53 15.33 17.48
C ILE A 190 -19.00 15.02 17.79
N THR A 191 -19.61 15.82 18.65
CA THR A 191 -20.98 15.60 19.15
C THR A 191 -22.00 16.51 18.47
N GLU A 192 -21.52 17.58 17.85
CA GLU A 192 -22.33 18.55 17.14
C GLU A 192 -22.95 17.93 15.88
N LYS A 193 -24.13 18.43 15.49
CA LYS A 193 -24.79 17.98 14.26
C LYS A 193 -24.07 18.58 13.05
N PRO A 194 -23.76 17.80 12.00
CA PRO A 194 -23.15 18.35 10.79
C PRO A 194 -24.13 19.24 10.03
N ARG A 195 -23.60 20.09 9.16
CA ARG A 195 -24.39 20.80 8.15
C ARG A 195 -24.66 19.86 6.98
N PHE A 196 -25.90 19.84 6.50
CA PHE A 196 -26.34 18.92 5.45
C PHE A 196 -26.34 19.65 4.11
N TYR A 197 -25.73 19.04 3.10
CA TYR A 197 -25.67 19.59 1.75
C TYR A 197 -26.12 18.59 0.68
N ASN A 198 -26.95 19.01 -0.28
CA ASN A 198 -27.43 18.24 -1.43
C ASN A 198 -27.44 19.04 -2.75
N ASN A 199 -26.25 19.26 -3.31
CA ASN A 199 -25.98 20.00 -4.56
C ASN A 199 -26.09 21.54 -4.45
N GLU A 200 -26.47 22.09 -3.31
CA GLU A 200 -26.29 23.50 -3.02
C GLU A 200 -24.83 23.83 -2.66
N ARG A 201 -24.48 25.11 -2.83
CA ARG A 201 -23.14 25.62 -2.55
C ARG A 201 -22.85 25.55 -1.05
N VAL A 202 -21.67 25.02 -0.71
CA VAL A 202 -21.21 24.95 0.68
C VAL A 202 -20.84 26.33 1.20
N ASN A 203 -21.36 26.69 2.38
CA ASN A 203 -20.87 27.83 3.14
C ASN A 203 -19.61 27.41 3.92
N GLN A 204 -18.51 28.14 3.74
CA GLN A 204 -17.24 27.90 4.42
C GLN A 204 -17.12 28.61 5.78
N GLU A 205 -18.23 29.09 6.34
CA GLU A 205 -18.31 29.54 7.72
C GLU A 205 -18.43 28.36 8.68
N TYR A 206 -17.53 28.31 9.66
CA TYR A 206 -17.40 27.17 10.55
C TYR A 206 -17.75 27.54 11.98
N GLY A 207 -18.52 26.65 12.63
CA GLY A 207 -18.66 26.66 14.08
C GLY A 207 -17.44 26.04 14.73
N LYS A 208 -17.64 25.21 15.76
CA LYS A 208 -16.56 24.52 16.46
C LYS A 208 -15.67 23.67 15.55
N TRP A 209 -16.27 22.97 14.56
CA TRP A 209 -15.55 22.05 13.68
C TRP A 209 -15.53 22.55 12.24
N ILE A 210 -14.31 22.79 11.73
CA ILE A 210 -14.11 23.15 10.33
C ILE A 210 -14.46 21.97 9.42
N ASN A 211 -15.10 22.22 8.27
CA ASN A 211 -15.53 21.18 7.31
C ASN A 211 -16.48 20.10 7.87
N HIS A 212 -17.23 20.37 8.94
CA HIS A 212 -18.20 19.43 9.48
C HIS A 212 -19.51 19.42 8.67
N ASP A 213 -19.37 19.06 7.40
CA ASP A 213 -20.40 19.07 6.36
C ASP A 213 -20.67 17.64 5.89
N THR A 214 -21.94 17.25 5.69
CA THR A 214 -22.33 15.90 5.26
C THR A 214 -23.22 15.91 4.02
N PHE A 215 -22.99 14.97 3.11
CA PHE A 215 -23.78 14.84 1.88
C PHE A 215 -25.14 14.18 2.14
N ALA A 216 -26.21 14.93 1.88
CA ALA A 216 -27.59 14.58 2.16
C ALA A 216 -28.37 14.00 0.96
N GLY A 217 -27.69 13.71 -0.16
CA GLY A 217 -28.33 13.11 -1.33
C GLY A 217 -28.84 11.68 -1.09
N PRO A 218 -29.64 11.14 -2.03
CA PRO A 218 -30.28 9.82 -1.87
C PRO A 218 -29.27 8.66 -1.78
N PHE A 219 -29.72 7.52 -1.30
CA PHE A 219 -28.97 6.26 -1.29
C PHE A 219 -29.40 5.39 -2.46
N ASP A 220 -28.46 5.04 -3.36
CA ASP A 220 -28.77 4.19 -4.51
C ASP A 220 -28.86 2.69 -4.13
N ALA A 221 -29.40 1.88 -5.03
CA ALA A 221 -29.57 0.44 -4.80
C ALA A 221 -28.25 -0.28 -4.50
N LYS A 222 -27.14 0.16 -5.12
CA LYS A 222 -25.80 -0.42 -4.89
C LYS A 222 -25.28 -0.10 -3.49
N PHE A 223 -25.57 1.11 -3.00
CA PHE A 223 -25.28 1.49 -1.63
C PHE A 223 -26.07 0.63 -0.65
N MET A 224 -27.39 0.55 -0.86
CA MET A 224 -28.34 -0.19 -0.03
C MET A 224 -28.19 -1.72 -0.13
N ALA A 225 -27.38 -2.24 -1.05
CA ALA A 225 -27.16 -3.67 -1.19
C ALA A 225 -26.34 -4.31 -0.06
N ARG A 226 -25.63 -3.51 0.74
CA ARG A 226 -24.72 -3.98 1.81
C ARG A 226 -24.87 -3.11 3.05
N ASN A 227 -24.45 -3.63 4.21
CA ASN A 227 -24.37 -2.82 5.42
C ASN A 227 -23.28 -1.75 5.23
N ARG A 228 -23.57 -0.51 5.65
CA ARG A 228 -22.68 0.66 5.50
C ARG A 228 -22.34 1.31 6.84
N ILE A 229 -22.68 0.66 7.96
CA ILE A 229 -22.40 1.10 9.32
C ILE A 229 -21.35 0.19 9.95
N ARG A 230 -20.42 0.78 10.69
CA ARG A 230 -19.56 0.12 11.67
C ARG A 230 -19.88 0.71 13.04
N ALA A 231 -19.82 -0.10 14.09
CA ALA A 231 -20.08 0.33 15.46
C ALA A 231 -18.92 1.17 16.02
N TRP A 232 -19.18 1.90 17.10
CA TRP A 232 -18.21 2.76 17.78
C TRP A 232 -16.90 2.06 18.20
N ASN A 233 -16.96 0.77 18.52
CA ASN A 233 -15.81 -0.05 18.91
C ASN A 233 -15.07 -0.70 17.74
N GLU A 234 -15.47 -0.44 16.49
CA GLU A 234 -14.83 -0.93 15.28
C GLU A 234 -13.99 0.18 14.60
N VAL A 235 -13.18 -0.22 13.62
CA VAL A 235 -12.61 0.70 12.63
C VAL A 235 -13.66 1.05 11.56
N SER A 236 -13.49 2.18 10.87
CA SER A 236 -14.35 2.54 9.74
C SER A 236 -14.13 1.63 8.53
N PHE A 237 -15.12 1.59 7.62
CA PHE A 237 -14.89 1.16 6.24
C PHE A 237 -13.97 2.15 5.51
N THR A 238 -13.42 1.73 4.36
CA THR A 238 -12.64 2.63 3.52
C THR A 238 -13.41 3.91 3.17
N ILE A 239 -12.82 5.07 3.46
CA ILE A 239 -13.29 6.39 3.04
C ILE A 239 -13.01 6.52 1.54
N GLN A 240 -14.09 6.48 0.76
CA GLN A 240 -14.05 6.57 -0.70
C GLN A 240 -14.15 8.01 -1.17
N ALA A 241 -13.58 8.30 -2.34
CA ALA A 241 -13.61 9.61 -2.99
C ALA A 241 -14.97 9.97 -3.65
N GLN A 242 -16.05 9.30 -3.27
CA GLN A 242 -17.40 9.55 -3.78
C GLN A 242 -18.35 9.75 -2.60
N ALA A 243 -18.88 10.97 -2.45
CA ALA A 243 -19.78 11.34 -1.36
C ALA A 243 -20.96 10.36 -1.21
N LYS A 244 -21.57 9.94 -2.31
CA LYS A 244 -22.70 9.00 -2.32
C LYS A 244 -22.38 7.64 -1.67
N ASN A 245 -21.11 7.21 -1.72
CA ASN A 245 -20.62 5.95 -1.17
C ASN A 245 -19.99 6.10 0.23
N CYS A 246 -20.00 7.30 0.81
CA CYS A 246 -19.45 7.54 2.13
C CYS A 246 -20.14 6.63 3.17
N PRO A 247 -19.37 6.00 4.09
CA PRO A 247 -19.94 5.20 5.17
C PRO A 247 -20.93 6.00 6.03
N LEU A 248 -21.84 5.27 6.67
CA LEU A 248 -22.80 5.85 7.60
C LEU A 248 -22.18 5.99 9.00
N HIS A 249 -22.63 7.00 9.73
CA HIS A 249 -22.13 7.34 11.06
C HIS A 249 -22.48 6.24 12.10
N PRO A 250 -21.57 5.91 13.04
CA PRO A 250 -21.77 4.86 14.06
C PRO A 250 -22.91 5.12 15.06
N GLN A 251 -23.52 6.31 15.06
CA GLN A 251 -24.70 6.60 15.90
C GLN A 251 -25.94 5.77 15.53
N ALA A 252 -26.05 5.33 14.28
CA ALA A 252 -27.18 4.55 13.81
C ALA A 252 -26.96 3.05 14.08
N PRO A 253 -28.03 2.27 14.34
CA PRO A 253 -27.92 0.82 14.46
C PRO A 253 -27.59 0.18 13.10
N THR A 254 -26.94 -0.99 13.13
CA THR A 254 -26.62 -1.79 11.95
C THR A 254 -27.84 -1.96 11.03
N MET A 255 -27.63 -1.83 9.72
CA MET A 255 -28.72 -1.97 8.75
C MET A 255 -29.31 -3.39 8.77
N LYS A 256 -30.65 -3.49 8.68
CA LYS A 256 -31.37 -4.76 8.64
C LYS A 256 -31.06 -5.52 7.36
N TYR A 257 -30.72 -6.80 7.48
CA TYR A 257 -30.60 -7.72 6.34
C TYR A 257 -31.97 -8.02 5.75
N ILE A 258 -32.12 -7.91 4.44
CA ILE A 258 -33.34 -8.27 3.70
C ILE A 258 -33.05 -9.42 2.73
N SER A 259 -32.06 -9.23 1.86
CA SER A 259 -31.66 -10.23 0.86
C SER A 259 -30.16 -10.10 0.55
N PRO A 260 -29.56 -10.99 -0.27
CA PRO A 260 -28.14 -10.88 -0.63
C PRO A 260 -27.76 -9.51 -1.22
N ASN A 261 -28.69 -8.84 -1.92
CA ASN A 261 -28.47 -7.55 -2.57
C ASN A 261 -29.33 -6.41 -2.00
N GLN A 262 -29.86 -6.57 -0.78
CA GLN A 262 -30.68 -5.54 -0.17
C GLN A 262 -30.52 -5.49 1.35
N ARG A 263 -30.46 -4.26 1.86
CA ARG A 263 -30.56 -3.89 3.27
C ARG A 263 -31.64 -2.82 3.42
N ALA A 264 -32.11 -2.64 4.64
CA ALA A 264 -32.99 -1.54 5.03
C ALA A 264 -32.45 -0.85 6.29
N PHE A 265 -32.80 0.42 6.47
CA PHE A 265 -32.64 1.06 7.78
C PHE A 265 -33.57 0.39 8.80
N LEU A 266 -33.16 0.40 10.06
CA LEU A 266 -33.97 -0.17 11.13
C LEU A 266 -35.21 0.70 11.34
N PRO A 267 -36.43 0.13 11.28
CA PRO A 267 -37.67 0.89 11.47
C PRO A 267 -37.69 1.64 12.80
N GLY A 268 -38.03 2.93 12.77
CA GLY A 268 -38.07 3.81 13.94
C GLY A 268 -36.73 4.49 14.28
N CYS A 269 -35.63 4.11 13.62
CA CYS A 269 -34.31 4.69 13.82
C CYS A 269 -33.80 5.49 12.61
N GLU A 270 -34.62 5.72 11.59
CA GLU A 270 -34.24 6.33 10.30
C GLU A 270 -33.55 7.68 10.47
N HIS A 271 -34.01 8.48 11.44
CA HIS A 271 -33.47 9.80 11.78
C HIS A 271 -32.01 9.77 12.28
N LEU A 272 -31.50 8.61 12.70
CA LEU A 272 -30.10 8.44 13.11
C LEU A 272 -29.16 8.19 11.92
N TYR A 273 -29.68 7.77 10.76
CA TYR A 273 -28.86 7.39 9.61
C TYR A 273 -28.40 8.63 8.83
N ARG A 274 -27.10 8.93 8.93
CA ARG A 274 -26.42 9.94 8.11
C ARG A 274 -25.08 9.42 7.63
N ARG A 275 -24.56 9.99 6.54
CA ARG A 275 -23.16 9.79 6.13
C ARG A 275 -22.23 10.48 7.12
N LEU A 276 -21.00 9.96 7.24
CA LEU A 276 -19.91 10.68 7.88
C LEU A 276 -19.70 12.02 7.17
N SER A 277 -19.44 13.07 7.93
CA SER A 277 -19.07 14.40 7.43
C SER A 277 -17.65 14.40 6.84
N VAL A 278 -17.29 15.46 6.10
CA VAL A 278 -15.93 15.66 5.57
C VAL A 278 -14.90 15.71 6.71
N ARG A 279 -15.16 16.43 7.80
CA ARG A 279 -14.28 16.47 8.99
C ARG A 279 -14.12 15.11 9.67
N GLU A 280 -15.21 14.36 9.87
CA GLU A 280 -15.12 13.00 10.43
C GLU A 280 -14.32 12.07 9.53
N CYS A 281 -14.54 12.14 8.20
CA CYS A 281 -13.73 11.43 7.22
C CYS A 281 -12.25 11.82 7.31
N ALA A 282 -11.94 13.11 7.47
CA ALA A 282 -10.58 13.63 7.58
C ALA A 282 -9.88 13.13 8.86
N ARG A 283 -10.56 13.14 10.01
CA ARG A 283 -10.10 12.53 11.27
C ARG A 283 -9.84 11.03 11.10
N ILE A 284 -10.73 10.31 10.42
CA ILE A 284 -10.56 8.88 10.15
C ILE A 284 -9.36 8.62 9.22
N GLN A 285 -9.13 9.49 8.24
CA GLN A 285 -7.93 9.50 7.40
C GLN A 285 -6.69 10.03 8.15
N THR A 286 -6.81 10.46 9.41
CA THR A 286 -5.73 10.99 10.26
C THR A 286 -5.14 12.35 9.86
N PHE A 287 -5.92 13.17 9.15
CA PHE A 287 -5.62 14.59 9.00
C PHE A 287 -5.77 15.33 10.34
N PRO A 288 -4.91 16.31 10.65
CA PRO A 288 -5.06 17.13 11.84
C PRO A 288 -6.25 18.07 11.71
N ASP A 289 -6.82 18.50 12.84
CA ASP A 289 -8.02 19.35 12.84
C ASP A 289 -7.81 20.73 12.22
N LYS A 290 -6.58 21.22 12.24
CA LYS A 290 -6.21 22.47 11.56
C LYS A 290 -6.11 22.35 10.04
N PHE A 291 -6.07 21.12 9.50
CA PHE A 291 -6.02 20.91 8.05
C PHE A 291 -7.36 21.32 7.45
N ARG A 292 -7.37 22.35 6.61
CA ARG A 292 -8.59 22.95 6.06
C ARG A 292 -8.82 22.51 4.62
N PHE A 293 -10.06 22.13 4.31
CA PHE A 293 -10.46 21.79 2.95
C PHE A 293 -11.32 22.93 2.38
N PHE A 294 -10.99 23.40 1.19
CA PHE A 294 -11.72 24.43 0.47
C PHE A 294 -12.48 23.76 -0.67
N TYR A 295 -13.79 23.92 -0.67
CA TYR A 295 -14.69 23.38 -1.69
C TYR A 295 -15.97 24.20 -1.75
N THR A 296 -16.63 24.15 -2.90
CA THR A 296 -17.97 24.75 -3.07
C THR A 296 -19.04 23.70 -3.33
N ASP A 297 -18.68 22.55 -3.91
CA ASP A 297 -19.50 21.33 -3.89
C ASP A 297 -18.94 20.40 -2.81
N ILE A 298 -19.79 19.97 -1.88
CA ILE A 298 -19.43 19.03 -0.83
C ILE A 298 -18.76 17.74 -1.36
N LYS A 299 -19.09 17.31 -2.59
CA LYS A 299 -18.49 16.14 -3.23
C LYS A 299 -16.98 16.29 -3.42
N GLU A 300 -16.49 17.51 -3.62
CA GLU A 300 -15.06 17.81 -3.74
C GLU A 300 -14.33 17.55 -2.42
N GLY A 301 -14.94 17.93 -1.28
CA GLY A 301 -14.43 17.61 0.05
C GLY A 301 -14.23 16.11 0.27
N TYR A 302 -15.24 15.30 -0.07
CA TYR A 302 -15.11 13.84 -0.02
C TYR A 302 -14.08 13.29 -1.01
N LYS A 303 -13.98 13.88 -2.21
CA LYS A 303 -13.00 13.48 -3.23
C LYS A 303 -11.57 13.68 -2.72
N MET A 304 -11.26 14.87 -2.20
CA MET A 304 -9.95 15.20 -1.61
C MET A 304 -9.59 14.22 -0.49
N VAL A 305 -10.46 14.08 0.52
CA VAL A 305 -10.19 13.22 1.67
C VAL A 305 -10.09 11.74 1.27
N GLY A 306 -10.96 11.25 0.39
CA GLY A 306 -11.03 9.83 0.02
C GLY A 306 -9.88 9.37 -0.90
N ASN A 307 -9.37 10.26 -1.76
CA ASN A 307 -8.22 9.96 -2.63
C ASN A 307 -6.89 10.01 -1.87
N ALA A 308 -6.80 10.79 -0.79
CA ALA A 308 -5.57 10.92 -0.02
C ALA A 308 -5.05 9.60 0.59
N VAL A 309 -3.73 9.52 0.74
CA VAL A 309 -3.07 8.59 1.65
C VAL A 309 -3.23 9.12 3.08
N PRO A 310 -3.59 8.28 4.07
CA PRO A 310 -3.64 8.71 5.46
C PRO A 310 -2.28 9.30 5.92
N PRO A 311 -2.20 10.53 6.48
CA PRO A 311 -0.91 11.12 6.86
C PRO A 311 -0.09 10.28 7.84
N ARG A 312 -0.74 9.56 8.77
CA ARG A 312 -0.01 8.65 9.68
C ARG A 312 0.63 7.46 8.95
N LEU A 313 -0.04 6.90 7.95
CA LEU A 313 0.52 5.81 7.15
C LEU A 313 1.69 6.30 6.29
N ALA A 314 1.51 7.46 5.65
CA ALA A 314 2.56 8.14 4.90
C ALA A 314 3.79 8.41 5.79
N ARG A 315 3.58 8.89 7.03
CA ARG A 315 4.65 9.09 8.01
C ARG A 315 5.39 7.80 8.37
N SER A 316 4.68 6.70 8.61
CA SER A 316 5.30 5.39 8.90
C SER A 316 6.20 4.93 7.74
N LEU A 317 5.74 5.07 6.50
CA LEU A 317 6.53 4.75 5.31
C LEU A 317 7.75 5.67 5.16
N ALA A 318 7.57 6.98 5.37
CA ALA A 318 8.63 7.97 5.29
C ALA A 318 9.74 7.71 6.33
N LEU A 319 9.38 7.27 7.54
CA LEU A 319 10.34 6.87 8.57
C LEU A 319 11.12 5.62 8.15
N SER A 320 10.46 4.58 7.62
CA SER A 320 11.18 3.40 7.09
C SER A 320 12.14 3.75 5.96
N ILE A 321 11.75 4.67 5.06
CA ILE A 321 12.64 5.17 4.00
C ILE A 321 13.84 5.90 4.62
N LYS A 322 13.60 6.72 5.65
CA LYS A 322 14.64 7.49 6.34
C LYS A 322 15.63 6.57 7.04
N ASP A 323 15.14 5.52 7.69
CA ASP A 323 15.96 4.52 8.35
C ASP A 323 16.83 3.75 7.36
N ALA A 324 16.27 3.39 6.20
CA ALA A 324 16.99 2.72 5.12
C ALA A 324 18.09 3.61 4.49
N LEU A 325 17.86 4.93 4.42
CA LEU A 325 18.87 5.89 3.99
C LEU A 325 19.94 6.10 5.07
N ASN A 326 19.56 6.13 6.35
CA ASN A 326 20.54 6.28 7.42
C ASN A 326 21.39 5.02 7.66
N SER A 327 20.95 3.84 7.21
CA SER A 327 21.70 2.59 7.33
C SER A 327 22.69 2.34 6.17
N MET A 328 22.83 3.29 5.24
CA MET A 328 23.80 3.26 4.14
C MET A 328 25.22 2.94 4.65
N GLY A 329 25.89 1.98 4.00
CA GLY A 329 27.27 1.58 4.31
C GLY A 329 27.44 0.60 5.47
N ARG A 330 26.36 0.17 6.16
CA ARG A 330 26.43 -1.01 7.02
C ARG A 330 26.44 -2.27 6.14
N LYS A 331 27.33 -3.23 6.41
CA LYS A 331 27.29 -4.54 5.73
C LYS A 331 25.86 -5.07 5.76
N LYS A 332 25.25 -5.29 4.59
CA LYS A 332 23.98 -5.99 4.47
C LYS A 332 24.12 -7.32 5.17
N GLU A 333 23.29 -7.57 6.17
CA GLU A 333 23.15 -8.92 6.70
C GLU A 333 22.60 -9.80 5.59
N ALA A 334 23.13 -11.02 5.48
CA ALA A 334 22.65 -11.93 4.46
C ALA A 334 21.20 -12.34 4.78
N ASP A 335 20.30 -12.04 3.85
CA ASP A 335 18.91 -12.48 3.93
C ASP A 335 18.80 -13.97 3.57
N VAL A 336 17.93 -14.67 4.29
CA VAL A 336 17.67 -16.10 4.16
C VAL A 336 16.21 -16.29 3.73
N LEU A 337 15.99 -16.94 2.60
CA LEU A 337 14.70 -17.48 2.24
C LEU A 337 14.44 -18.73 3.08
N VAL A 338 13.53 -18.64 4.04
CA VAL A 338 13.08 -19.79 4.82
C VAL A 338 11.90 -20.42 4.09
N ALA A 339 12.06 -21.67 3.68
CA ALA A 339 11.08 -22.33 2.84
C ALA A 339 10.90 -23.82 3.18
N TYR A 340 9.69 -24.31 2.92
CA TYR A 340 9.31 -25.68 3.21
C TYR A 340 9.40 -26.57 1.96
N TYR A 341 9.82 -27.82 2.12
CA TYR A 341 9.71 -28.84 1.07
C TYR A 341 8.77 -29.97 1.48
N LYS A 342 7.90 -30.38 0.56
CA LYS A 342 6.75 -31.24 0.84
C LYS A 342 7.10 -32.72 0.94
N ASP A 343 8.02 -33.18 0.10
CA ASP A 343 8.41 -34.58 -0.04
C ASP A 343 9.83 -34.67 -0.65
N GLU A 344 10.40 -35.88 -0.58
CA GLU A 344 11.72 -36.18 -1.13
C GLU A 344 11.80 -35.94 -2.65
N HIS A 345 10.67 -36.06 -3.36
CA HIS A 345 10.64 -35.76 -4.80
C HIS A 345 10.87 -34.28 -5.07
N GLN A 346 10.24 -33.38 -4.33
CA GLN A 346 10.48 -31.93 -4.45
C GLN A 346 11.93 -31.58 -4.10
N LEU A 347 12.48 -32.15 -3.03
CA LEU A 347 13.87 -31.94 -2.64
C LEU A 347 14.82 -32.37 -3.77
N ARG A 348 14.64 -33.59 -4.30
CA ARG A 348 15.45 -34.12 -5.39
C ARG A 348 15.38 -33.26 -6.64
N MET A 349 14.19 -32.79 -7.03
CA MET A 349 14.04 -31.91 -8.19
C MET A 349 14.64 -30.52 -7.96
N THR A 350 14.60 -30.02 -6.72
CA THR A 350 15.22 -28.75 -6.34
C THR A 350 16.72 -28.81 -6.54
N LEU A 351 17.37 -29.86 -6.03
CA LEU A 351 18.81 -30.07 -6.16
C LEU A 351 19.22 -30.36 -7.61
N LYS A 352 18.49 -31.26 -8.28
CA LYS A 352 18.77 -31.63 -9.69
C LYS A 352 18.76 -30.42 -10.62
N ASN A 353 17.80 -29.52 -10.45
CA ASN A 353 17.64 -28.35 -11.30
C ASN A 353 18.34 -27.10 -10.77
N LYS A 354 19.00 -27.17 -9.59
CA LYS A 354 19.51 -26.00 -8.85
C LYS A 354 18.48 -24.88 -8.74
N LEU A 355 17.22 -25.24 -8.47
CA LEU A 355 16.08 -24.34 -8.57
C LEU A 355 15.01 -24.66 -7.52
N TYR A 356 14.72 -23.71 -6.64
CA TYR A 356 13.57 -23.78 -5.74
C TYR A 356 12.42 -22.91 -6.26
N TYR A 357 11.17 -23.30 -5.99
CA TYR A 357 10.00 -22.56 -6.46
C TYR A 357 8.99 -22.30 -5.33
N VAL A 358 8.30 -21.17 -5.44
CA VAL A 358 7.37 -20.68 -4.43
C VAL A 358 6.16 -20.06 -5.11
N ARG A 359 4.97 -20.25 -4.56
CA ARG A 359 3.75 -19.69 -5.17
C ARG A 359 3.81 -18.15 -5.18
N THR A 360 3.28 -17.54 -6.24
CA THR A 360 3.14 -16.08 -6.35
C THR A 360 1.79 -15.60 -5.81
N GLY A 361 1.68 -14.29 -5.60
CA GLY A 361 0.42 -13.60 -5.24
C GLY A 361 0.08 -13.63 -3.75
N PHE A 362 -1.20 -13.45 -3.42
CA PHE A 362 -1.70 -13.28 -2.04
C PHE A 362 -2.41 -14.52 -1.49
N ARG A 363 -2.23 -15.68 -2.14
CA ARG A 363 -2.86 -16.94 -1.72
C ARG A 363 -2.06 -17.59 -0.59
N ARG A 364 -2.70 -18.45 0.20
CA ARG A 364 -2.01 -19.19 1.27
C ARG A 364 -0.86 -20.04 0.69
N GLY A 365 0.31 -19.92 1.29
CA GLY A 365 1.54 -20.58 0.84
C GLY A 365 2.30 -19.84 -0.29
N ALA A 366 1.82 -18.67 -0.72
CA ALA A 366 2.62 -17.76 -1.52
C ALA A 366 3.68 -17.07 -0.66
N LEU A 367 4.85 -16.86 -1.23
CA LEU A 367 5.87 -16.03 -0.60
C LEU A 367 5.36 -14.58 -0.62
N GLN A 368 4.98 -14.09 0.56
CA GLN A 368 4.74 -12.67 0.77
C GLN A 368 6.12 -12.01 0.81
N MET A 369 6.71 -11.77 -0.37
CA MET A 369 7.95 -11.00 -0.42
C MET A 369 7.62 -9.59 0.10
N PRO A 370 8.26 -9.10 1.17
CA PRO A 370 8.47 -7.67 1.26
C PRO A 370 9.38 -7.36 0.08
N VAL A 371 8.80 -6.86 -1.01
CA VAL A 371 9.56 -6.73 -2.24
C VAL A 371 10.68 -5.74 -1.97
N GLY A 372 11.83 -5.90 -2.64
CA GLY A 372 13.08 -5.14 -2.51
C GLY A 372 13.99 -5.52 -1.33
N VAL A 373 13.74 -6.69 -0.74
CA VAL A 373 14.86 -7.54 -0.34
C VAL A 373 15.65 -7.87 -1.62
N THR A 374 16.96 -7.62 -1.62
CA THR A 374 17.89 -8.23 -2.58
C THR A 374 17.68 -9.74 -2.62
N SER A 375 17.99 -10.41 -3.73
CA SER A 375 17.82 -11.87 -3.79
C SER A 375 18.45 -12.51 -2.55
N PRO A 376 17.69 -13.31 -1.77
CA PRO A 376 18.19 -13.86 -0.53
C PRO A 376 19.45 -14.65 -0.83
N LYS A 377 20.51 -14.39 -0.08
CA LYS A 377 21.81 -15.02 -0.29
C LYS A 377 21.76 -16.52 0.01
N TYR A 378 20.85 -16.91 0.90
CA TYR A 378 20.72 -18.28 1.36
C TYR A 378 19.28 -18.79 1.27
N LEU A 379 19.14 -20.09 0.99
CA LEU A 379 17.89 -20.84 1.12
C LEU A 379 17.99 -21.74 2.34
N LEU A 380 17.20 -21.47 3.39
CA LEU A 380 16.97 -22.41 4.47
C LEU A 380 15.76 -23.28 4.13
N LEU A 381 16.02 -24.46 3.61
CA LEU A 381 15.00 -25.43 3.25
C LEU A 381 14.73 -26.37 4.43
N HIS A 382 13.49 -26.51 4.86
CA HIS A 382 13.16 -27.35 6.01
C HIS A 382 11.92 -28.23 5.80
N ASN A 383 11.84 -29.31 6.56
CA ASN A 383 10.60 -30.04 6.82
C ASN A 383 10.47 -30.32 8.33
N GLN A 384 9.67 -31.32 8.75
CA GLN A 384 9.51 -31.66 10.16
C GLN A 384 10.80 -32.23 10.80
N ASN A 385 11.67 -32.87 10.02
CA ASN A 385 12.80 -33.66 10.51
C ASN A 385 14.16 -33.08 10.12
N ASN A 386 14.23 -32.36 8.99
CA ASN A 386 15.48 -31.95 8.38
C ASN A 386 15.48 -30.45 8.07
N ARG A 387 16.67 -29.87 8.13
CA ARG A 387 16.97 -28.48 7.76
C ARG A 387 18.25 -28.48 6.92
N PHE A 388 18.21 -27.76 5.81
CA PHE A 388 19.32 -27.63 4.88
C PHE A 388 19.51 -26.15 4.56
N LEU A 389 20.75 -25.69 4.51
CA LEU A 389 21.08 -24.33 4.12
C LEU A 389 21.89 -24.39 2.83
N TYR A 390 21.47 -23.62 1.83
CA TYR A 390 22.14 -23.57 0.53
C TYR A 390 22.47 -22.12 0.15
N ALA A 391 23.55 -21.92 -0.58
CA ALA A 391 23.85 -20.64 -1.23
C ALA A 391 22.99 -20.44 -2.47
N MET A 392 22.54 -19.20 -2.68
CA MET A 392 21.67 -18.83 -3.79
C MET A 392 22.38 -17.85 -4.71
N VAL A 393 22.10 -17.97 -6.01
CA VAL A 393 22.56 -16.98 -6.99
C VAL A 393 21.87 -15.67 -6.65
N GLU A 394 22.65 -14.61 -6.41
CA GLU A 394 22.15 -13.27 -6.08
C GLU A 394 21.51 -12.57 -7.31
N GLU A 395 20.52 -13.21 -7.94
CA GLU A 395 19.70 -12.69 -9.03
C GLU A 395 18.21 -12.60 -8.63
N HIS A 396 17.48 -11.64 -9.18
CA HIS A 396 16.04 -11.52 -8.92
C HIS A 396 15.29 -12.81 -9.27
N PRO A 397 14.31 -13.23 -8.45
CA PRO A 397 13.55 -14.44 -8.74
C PRO A 397 12.76 -14.31 -10.03
N LYS A 398 12.74 -15.39 -10.82
CA LYS A 398 12.05 -15.42 -12.11
C LYS A 398 10.66 -16.00 -11.96
N ILE A 399 9.74 -15.61 -12.82
CA ILE A 399 8.43 -16.26 -12.88
C ILE A 399 8.52 -17.43 -13.85
N MET A 400 8.02 -18.58 -13.41
CA MET A 400 7.80 -19.74 -14.25
C MET A 400 6.36 -20.21 -14.10
N SER A 401 5.78 -20.63 -15.22
CA SER A 401 4.49 -21.28 -15.25
C SER A 401 4.57 -22.69 -14.65
N ALA A 402 3.42 -23.20 -14.24
CA ALA A 402 3.29 -24.58 -13.80
C ALA A 402 3.71 -25.59 -14.87
N SER A 403 3.48 -25.27 -16.15
CA SER A 403 3.90 -26.12 -17.27
C SER A 403 5.41 -26.20 -17.36
N GLU A 404 6.11 -25.07 -17.27
CA GLU A 404 7.58 -25.03 -17.32
C GLU A 404 8.19 -25.80 -16.12
N LEU A 405 7.64 -25.63 -14.92
CA LEU A 405 8.08 -26.40 -13.76
C LEU A 405 7.78 -27.90 -13.90
N PHE A 406 6.65 -28.26 -14.52
CA PHE A 406 6.32 -29.65 -14.80
C PHE A 406 7.33 -30.30 -15.76
N HIS A 407 7.78 -29.56 -16.79
CA HIS A 407 8.85 -30.03 -17.68
C HIS A 407 10.18 -30.25 -16.97
N LEU A 408 10.45 -29.53 -15.88
CA LEU A 408 11.61 -29.74 -15.01
C LEU A 408 11.43 -30.89 -13.99
N GLY A 409 10.28 -31.58 -14.02
CA GLY A 409 9.96 -32.72 -13.16
C GLY A 409 9.28 -32.36 -11.83
N PHE A 410 8.94 -31.09 -11.60
CA PHE A 410 8.18 -30.69 -10.43
C PHE A 410 6.68 -31.02 -10.59
N ALA A 411 5.96 -31.04 -9.46
CA ALA A 411 4.50 -31.24 -9.43
C ALA A 411 3.80 -30.01 -8.81
N PRO A 412 3.70 -28.90 -9.56
CA PRO A 412 2.97 -27.71 -9.13
C PRO A 412 1.46 -27.94 -9.08
N SER A 413 0.76 -27.09 -8.34
CA SER A 413 -0.70 -27.13 -8.09
C SER A 413 -1.38 -25.76 -8.28
N GLY A 414 -0.66 -24.78 -8.83
CA GLY A 414 -1.12 -23.44 -9.17
C GLY A 414 -0.73 -23.11 -10.60
N ASN A 415 -0.81 -21.82 -10.98
CA ASN A 415 -0.54 -21.40 -12.37
C ASN A 415 0.88 -20.86 -12.54
N GLU A 416 1.35 -20.05 -11.60
CA GLU A 416 2.62 -19.32 -11.69
C GLU A 416 3.38 -19.37 -10.36
N TYR A 417 4.70 -19.30 -10.47
CA TYR A 417 5.63 -19.48 -9.36
C TYR A 417 6.83 -18.55 -9.49
N LEU A 418 7.30 -18.02 -8.37
CA LEU A 418 8.61 -17.39 -8.26
C LEU A 418 9.65 -18.50 -8.11
N THR A 419 10.73 -18.41 -8.86
CA THR A 419 11.81 -19.37 -8.84
C THR A 419 13.13 -18.73 -8.44
N PHE A 420 13.89 -19.47 -7.67
CA PHE A 420 15.11 -19.04 -7.01
C PHE A 420 16.21 -20.04 -7.35
N LYS A 421 17.34 -19.56 -7.87
CA LYS A 421 18.45 -20.43 -8.26
C LYS A 421 19.42 -20.65 -7.11
N LEU A 422 19.89 -21.88 -7.02
CA LEU A 422 20.97 -22.30 -6.12
C LEU A 422 22.30 -22.12 -6.85
N GLU A 423 23.33 -21.62 -6.16
CA GLU A 423 24.70 -21.63 -6.69
C GLU A 423 25.19 -23.07 -6.80
N ASP A 424 24.98 -23.84 -5.72
CA ASP A 424 25.31 -25.25 -5.67
C ASP A 424 24.31 -26.10 -4.88
N VAL A 425 24.50 -27.41 -4.95
CA VAL A 425 23.69 -28.42 -4.24
C VAL A 425 24.32 -28.84 -2.91
N GLU A 426 25.52 -28.35 -2.60
CA GLU A 426 26.18 -28.62 -1.33
C GLU A 426 25.56 -27.76 -0.22
N CYS A 427 25.25 -28.40 0.91
CA CYS A 427 24.79 -27.68 2.09
C CYS A 427 25.95 -26.86 2.65
N ILE A 428 25.69 -25.59 2.95
CA ILE A 428 26.68 -24.71 3.56
C ILE A 428 26.56 -24.75 5.08
N ASN A 429 27.71 -24.73 5.75
CA ASN A 429 27.82 -24.49 7.17
C ASN A 429 28.39 -23.10 7.38
N ILE A 430 27.64 -22.24 8.09
CA ILE A 430 28.12 -20.91 8.47
C ILE A 430 28.71 -21.05 9.88
N GLU A 431 29.97 -20.65 10.04
CA GLU A 431 30.68 -20.75 11.31
C GLU A 431 29.91 -20.03 12.44
N GLY A 432 29.70 -20.73 13.55
CA GLY A 432 28.92 -20.23 14.69
C GLY A 432 27.39 -20.38 14.58
N LEU A 433 26.86 -20.93 13.49
CA LEU A 433 25.41 -21.16 13.31
C LEU A 433 25.06 -22.65 13.31
N ASN A 434 24.21 -23.08 14.25
CA ASN A 434 23.66 -24.43 14.28
C ASN A 434 22.20 -24.42 13.81
N LEU A 435 21.92 -25.10 12.68
CA LEU A 435 20.58 -25.14 12.09
C LEU A 435 19.51 -25.69 13.03
N ALA A 436 19.86 -26.48 14.05
CA ALA A 436 18.91 -26.95 15.07
C ALA A 436 18.32 -25.81 15.91
N ASP A 437 19.08 -24.72 16.10
CA ASP A 437 18.71 -23.60 16.97
C ASP A 437 17.81 -22.57 16.25
N VAL A 438 17.61 -22.73 14.94
CA VAL A 438 16.77 -21.82 14.15
C VAL A 438 15.32 -21.81 14.67
N LYS A 439 14.82 -20.60 14.96
CA LYS A 439 13.42 -20.38 15.33
C LYS A 439 12.58 -20.06 14.11
N LEU A 440 11.77 -21.03 13.68
CA LEU A 440 10.84 -20.83 12.56
C LEU A 440 9.64 -19.98 12.99
N ARG A 441 9.27 -18.98 12.19
CA ARG A 441 8.06 -18.16 12.40
C ARG A 441 6.78 -19.00 12.21
N GLY A 442 5.77 -18.75 13.06
CA GLY A 442 4.40 -19.27 12.90
C GLY A 442 4.00 -20.42 13.83
N LYS A 443 2.68 -20.69 13.92
CA LYS A 443 2.14 -21.88 14.62
C LYS A 443 2.31 -23.13 13.74
N LYS A 444 2.19 -24.35 14.30
CA LYS A 444 2.34 -25.64 13.56
C LYS A 444 1.70 -25.69 12.15
N ARG A 445 0.57 -24.99 11.94
CA ARG A 445 -0.15 -24.96 10.65
C ARG A 445 0.38 -23.95 9.62
N ASP A 446 1.23 -23.01 10.03
CA ASP A 446 1.74 -21.91 9.21
C ASP A 446 3.26 -21.95 9.03
N ILE A 447 3.95 -22.90 9.68
CA ILE A 447 5.40 -23.17 9.51
C ILE A 447 5.78 -23.45 8.04
N ALA A 448 4.85 -23.93 7.22
CA ALA A 448 5.09 -24.21 5.80
C ALA A 448 4.96 -22.97 4.89
N ILE A 449 4.60 -21.80 5.45
CA ILE A 449 4.49 -20.56 4.68
C ILE A 449 5.90 -19.96 4.56
N PRO A 450 6.40 -19.76 3.34
CA PRO A 450 7.75 -19.26 3.13
C PRO A 450 7.84 -17.76 3.45
N TYR A 451 8.98 -17.32 3.97
CA TYR A 451 9.28 -15.93 4.32
C TYR A 451 10.78 -15.64 4.20
N ILE A 452 11.14 -14.36 4.19
CA ILE A 452 12.54 -13.92 4.22
C ILE A 452 12.83 -13.34 5.61
N ALA A 453 13.99 -13.67 6.16
CA ALA A 453 14.50 -13.16 7.44
C ALA A 453 16.00 -12.90 7.33
N SER A 454 16.56 -12.01 8.15
CA SER A 454 18.02 -11.92 8.24
C SER A 454 18.57 -13.15 8.97
N ILE A 455 19.85 -13.48 8.75
CA ILE A 455 20.53 -14.50 9.56
C ILE A 455 20.32 -14.23 11.06
N GLN A 456 20.54 -13.00 11.55
CA GLN A 456 20.40 -12.71 12.98
C GLN A 456 19.02 -13.04 13.53
N GLU A 457 17.94 -12.69 12.82
CA GLU A 457 16.57 -12.97 13.24
C GLU A 457 16.27 -14.47 13.39
N LEU A 458 16.95 -15.32 12.62
CA LEU A 458 16.75 -16.77 12.69
C LEU A 458 17.41 -17.41 13.90
N PHE A 459 18.47 -16.78 14.42
CA PHE A 459 19.30 -17.30 15.51
C PHE A 459 19.19 -16.48 16.82
N SER A 460 18.43 -15.40 16.84
CA SER A 460 17.98 -14.68 18.04
C SER A 460 16.79 -15.34 18.71
#